data_AF-A0A3B8VA91-F1
#
_entry.id   AF-A0A3B8VA91-F1
#
_cell.length_a   1.000
_cell.length_b   1.000
_cell.length_c   1.000
_cell.angle_alpha   90.00
_cell.angle_beta   90.00
_cell.angle_gamma   90.00
#
_symmetry.space_group_name_H-M   'P 1'
#
loop_
_entity.id
_entity.type
_entity.pdbx_description
1 polymer ?
#
loop_
_entity_poly.entity_id
_entity_poly.type
_entity_poly.pdbx_seq_one_letter_code
_entity_poly.pdbx_strand_id
1 'polypeptide(L)'
;WGQPGNDFAQFVAQPYWWGGNISRFEMPEPTPAEVTSEFNWTPDGVICRAWLGHADDPSSEDLLHEWTYTGPHQPRPGLARVHLNLWLVNGSPPMNGQEQSIEITAFDFIPEPQADCVGDLNGDGVVDGADLGLLIGGWGTTGLGDLNGDESIDGADLGLMIGAWGVCPG
;
A
#
# COMPACT_ATOMS: atom_id res chain seq x y z
N TRP A 1 10.62 -12.36 -12.32
CA TRP A 1 10.80 -11.69 -13.63
C TRP A 1 11.79 -12.47 -14.49
N GLY A 2 11.67 -12.40 -15.82
CA GLY A 2 12.67 -12.95 -16.74
C GLY A 2 12.66 -14.48 -16.91
N GLN A 3 11.57 -15.16 -16.54
CA GLN A 3 11.40 -16.59 -16.79
C GLN A 3 10.46 -16.77 -18.00
N PRO A 4 10.96 -17.34 -19.12
CA PRO A 4 10.11 -17.64 -20.26
C PRO A 4 8.97 -18.59 -19.87
N GLY A 5 7.72 -18.23 -20.21
CA GLY A 5 6.53 -19.04 -19.95
C GLY A 5 5.76 -18.71 -18.67
N ASN A 6 6.20 -17.73 -17.88
CA ASN A 6 5.38 -17.16 -16.81
C ASN A 6 4.56 -15.97 -17.33
N ASP A 7 3.41 -15.71 -16.71
CA ASP A 7 2.64 -14.50 -17.00
C ASP A 7 3.46 -13.24 -16.72
N PHE A 8 3.21 -12.22 -17.55
CA PHE A 8 3.97 -10.98 -17.57
C PHE A 8 3.70 -10.09 -16.36
N ALA A 9 2.48 -10.07 -15.84
CA ALA A 9 2.09 -9.20 -14.73
C ALA A 9 1.98 -9.97 -13.41
N GLN A 10 2.21 -9.27 -12.30
CA GLN A 10 2.14 -9.86 -10.97
C GLN A 10 1.89 -8.82 -9.89
N PHE A 11 1.15 -9.22 -8.87
CA PHE A 11 1.17 -8.60 -7.55
C PHE A 11 2.04 -9.41 -6.60
N VAL A 12 2.76 -8.73 -5.71
CA VAL A 12 3.73 -9.35 -4.82
C VAL A 12 3.65 -8.75 -3.42
N ALA A 13 3.38 -9.59 -2.42
CA ALA A 13 3.64 -9.28 -1.02
C ALA A 13 5.10 -9.68 -0.69
N GLN A 14 5.87 -8.80 -0.06
CA GLN A 14 7.23 -9.17 0.34
C GLN A 14 7.21 -10.02 1.61
N PRO A 15 8.08 -11.03 1.75
CA PRO A 15 9.12 -11.41 0.81
C PRO A 15 8.58 -12.24 -0.38
N TYR A 16 9.06 -11.98 -1.58
CA TYR A 16 8.58 -12.62 -2.82
C TYR A 16 8.77 -14.15 -2.86
N TRP A 17 9.71 -14.69 -2.09
CA TRP A 17 10.02 -16.12 -2.08
C TRP A 17 9.06 -16.94 -1.19
N TRP A 18 8.18 -16.28 -0.42
CA TRP A 18 7.21 -16.97 0.43
C TRP A 18 6.07 -17.56 -0.39
N GLY A 19 5.68 -18.80 -0.07
CA GLY A 19 4.57 -19.47 -0.76
C GLY A 19 3.26 -18.69 -0.57
N GLY A 20 2.61 -18.32 -1.67
CA GLY A 20 1.36 -17.55 -1.66
C GLY A 20 1.52 -16.04 -1.65
N ASN A 21 2.74 -15.51 -1.69
CA ASN A 21 3.01 -14.07 -1.74
C ASN A 21 3.06 -13.48 -3.16
N ILE A 22 2.88 -14.30 -4.20
CA ILE A 22 2.86 -13.86 -5.59
C ILE A 22 1.55 -14.29 -6.21
N SER A 23 0.86 -13.34 -6.84
CA SER A 23 -0.30 -13.58 -7.69
C SER A 23 0.02 -13.10 -9.10
N ARG A 24 0.01 -14.03 -10.06
CA ARG A 24 0.34 -13.76 -11.48
C ARG A 24 -0.93 -13.67 -12.31
N PHE A 25 -0.88 -12.87 -13.36
CA PHE A 25 -1.96 -12.74 -14.31
C PHE A 25 -1.45 -12.36 -15.69
N GLU A 26 -2.18 -12.80 -16.70
CA GLU A 26 -1.89 -12.52 -18.10
C GLU A 26 -2.27 -11.07 -18.45
N MET A 27 -1.49 -10.46 -19.34
CA MET A 27 -1.85 -9.19 -19.97
C MET A 27 -2.44 -9.48 -21.35
N PRO A 28 -3.53 -8.81 -21.76
CA PRO A 28 -4.08 -8.98 -23.10
C PRO A 28 -3.06 -8.67 -24.19
N GLU A 29 -3.17 -9.36 -25.32
CA GLU A 29 -2.39 -9.11 -26.53
C GLU A 29 -3.30 -8.56 -27.65
N PRO A 30 -2.95 -7.42 -28.29
CA PRO A 30 -1.77 -6.60 -28.02
C PRO A 30 -1.85 -5.92 -26.65
N THR A 31 -0.68 -5.58 -26.08
CA THR A 31 -0.60 -4.86 -24.80
C THR A 31 -1.57 -3.68 -24.77
N PRO A 32 -2.44 -3.57 -23.75
CA PRO A 32 -3.40 -2.48 -23.67
C PRO A 32 -2.71 -1.12 -23.60
N ALA A 33 -3.36 -0.09 -24.17
CA ALA A 33 -2.87 1.28 -24.11
C ALA A 33 -3.02 1.90 -22.71
N GLU A 34 -4.04 1.48 -21.96
CA GLU A 34 -4.41 2.06 -20.66
C GLU A 34 -4.70 0.94 -19.66
N VAL A 35 -3.99 0.98 -18.53
CA VAL A 35 -4.16 0.06 -17.41
C VAL A 35 -4.10 0.86 -16.12
N THR A 36 -5.07 0.65 -15.24
CA THR A 36 -5.02 1.13 -13.87
C THR A 36 -4.66 -0.03 -12.93
N SER A 37 -3.88 0.26 -11.90
CA SER A 37 -3.55 -0.68 -10.83
C SER A 37 -3.82 -0.05 -9.47
N GLU A 38 -4.43 -0.82 -8.58
CA GLU A 38 -4.82 -0.40 -7.24
C GLU A 38 -4.23 -1.35 -6.20
N PHE A 39 -3.85 -0.76 -5.07
CA PHE A 39 -3.47 -1.45 -3.85
C PHE A 39 -4.31 -0.86 -2.71
N ASN A 40 -5.37 -1.55 -2.33
CA ASN A 40 -6.14 -1.22 -1.14
C ASN A 40 -5.61 -2.06 0.03
N TRP A 41 -5.21 -1.41 1.10
CA TRP A 41 -4.68 -2.07 2.29
C TRP A 41 -5.48 -1.66 3.51
N THR A 42 -6.03 -2.67 4.18
CA THR A 42 -6.83 -2.53 5.41
C THR A 42 -6.20 -3.38 6.53
N PRO A 43 -6.65 -3.23 7.79
CA PRO A 43 -6.21 -4.10 8.87
C PRO A 43 -6.48 -5.60 8.64
N ASP A 44 -7.47 -5.94 7.80
CA ASP A 44 -7.88 -7.33 7.52
C ASP A 44 -7.12 -7.97 6.35
N GLY A 45 -6.39 -7.18 5.55
CA GLY A 45 -5.64 -7.69 4.42
C GLY A 45 -5.30 -6.65 3.36
N VAL A 46 -4.79 -7.13 2.23
CA VAL A 46 -4.50 -6.28 1.06
C VAL A 46 -5.29 -6.80 -0.13
N ILE A 47 -6.00 -5.92 -0.81
CA ILE A 47 -6.65 -6.19 -2.09
C ILE A 47 -5.84 -5.46 -3.17
N CYS A 48 -5.37 -6.21 -4.15
CA CYS A 48 -4.73 -5.65 -5.34
C CYS A 48 -5.64 -5.88 -6.54
N ARG A 49 -5.86 -4.84 -7.35
CA ARG A 49 -6.65 -4.92 -8.58
C ARG A 49 -5.91 -4.31 -9.74
N ALA A 50 -6.13 -4.84 -10.93
CA ALA A 50 -5.72 -4.24 -12.19
C ALA A 50 -6.87 -4.34 -13.20
N TRP A 51 -7.10 -3.28 -13.97
CA TRP A 51 -8.17 -3.23 -14.97
C TRP A 51 -7.80 -2.34 -16.16
N LEU A 52 -8.57 -2.48 -17.23
CA LEU A 52 -8.44 -1.69 -18.46
C LEU A 52 -9.04 -0.30 -18.30
N GLY A 53 -8.36 0.72 -18.84
CA GLY A 53 -8.82 2.11 -18.79
C GLY A 53 -8.62 2.77 -17.41
N HIS A 54 -9.39 3.81 -17.14
CA HIS A 54 -9.22 4.70 -15.98
C HIS A 54 -10.49 4.87 -15.12
N ALA A 55 -11.48 3.97 -15.24
CA ALA A 55 -12.68 4.05 -14.42
C ALA A 55 -12.35 3.82 -12.94
N ASP A 56 -12.89 4.64 -12.03
CA ASP A 56 -12.71 4.47 -10.58
C ASP A 56 -13.37 3.18 -10.06
N ASP A 57 -14.48 2.78 -10.68
CA ASP A 57 -15.21 1.53 -10.40
C ASP A 57 -15.31 0.70 -11.69
N PRO A 58 -14.32 -0.18 -11.95
CA PRO A 58 -14.29 -0.96 -13.18
C PRO A 58 -15.39 -2.02 -13.21
N SER A 59 -15.92 -2.27 -14.41
CA SER A 59 -16.82 -3.40 -14.61
C SER A 59 -16.05 -4.73 -14.52
N SER A 60 -16.76 -5.84 -14.31
CA SER A 60 -16.14 -7.17 -14.35
C SER A 60 -15.55 -7.53 -15.72
N GLU A 61 -15.95 -6.84 -16.79
CA GLU A 61 -15.42 -7.05 -18.13
C GLU A 61 -14.06 -6.37 -18.32
N ASP A 62 -13.81 -5.28 -17.59
CA ASP A 62 -12.55 -4.53 -17.66
C ASP A 62 -11.50 -5.04 -16.67
N LEU A 63 -11.91 -5.83 -15.69
CA LEU A 63 -11.04 -6.37 -14.65
C LEU A 63 -10.04 -7.37 -15.24
N LEU A 64 -8.75 -7.03 -15.20
CA LEU A 64 -7.67 -7.91 -15.61
C LEU A 64 -7.35 -8.92 -14.52
N HIS A 65 -7.31 -8.45 -13.27
CA HIS A 65 -6.99 -9.29 -12.12
C HIS A 65 -7.42 -8.67 -10.81
N GLU A 66 -7.84 -9.51 -9.88
CA GLU A 66 -8.07 -9.16 -8.49
C GLU A 66 -7.43 -10.21 -7.59
N TRP A 67 -6.74 -9.75 -6.55
CA TRP A 67 -6.08 -10.61 -5.59
C TRP A 67 -6.23 -10.09 -4.18
N THR A 68 -6.90 -10.87 -3.34
CA THR A 68 -6.92 -10.67 -1.89
C THR A 68 -5.76 -11.44 -1.25
N TYR A 69 -4.81 -10.70 -0.69
CA TYR A 69 -3.71 -11.25 0.10
C TYR A 69 -4.07 -11.28 1.58
N THR A 70 -4.19 -12.50 2.13
CA THR A 70 -4.45 -12.77 3.55
C THR A 70 -3.26 -13.45 4.24
N GLY A 71 -2.07 -13.38 3.64
CA GLY A 71 -0.86 -14.00 4.20
C GLY A 71 -0.31 -13.21 5.39
N PRO A 72 0.74 -13.73 6.06
CA PRO A 72 1.26 -13.13 7.29
C PRO A 72 2.10 -11.86 7.06
N HIS A 73 2.39 -11.49 5.82
CA HIS A 73 3.26 -10.35 5.48
C HIS A 73 2.46 -9.13 5.03
N GLN A 74 1.42 -8.79 5.80
CA GLN A 74 0.64 -7.60 5.55
C GLN A 74 1.48 -6.36 5.91
N PRO A 75 1.35 -5.25 5.16
CA PRO A 75 1.96 -4.00 5.58
C PRO A 75 1.46 -3.65 6.99
N ARG A 76 2.34 -3.06 7.81
CA ARG A 76 1.99 -2.67 9.18
C ARG A 76 1.35 -1.29 9.14
N PRO A 77 0.26 -1.04 9.91
CA PRO A 77 -0.35 0.28 10.05
C PRO A 77 0.72 1.37 10.25
N GLY A 78 0.59 2.49 9.55
CA GLY A 78 1.52 3.61 9.65
C GLY A 78 1.69 4.43 8.37
N LEU A 79 2.76 5.22 8.31
CA LEU A 79 3.07 6.10 7.18
C LEU A 79 3.34 5.28 5.91
N ALA A 80 2.32 5.15 5.06
CA ALA A 80 2.44 4.51 3.75
C ALA A 80 3.44 5.28 2.89
N ARG A 81 4.31 4.54 2.20
CA ARG A 81 5.29 5.10 1.25
C ARG A 81 5.15 4.39 -0.08
N VAL A 82 4.92 5.16 -1.15
CA VAL A 82 4.82 4.63 -2.51
C VAL A 82 6.09 4.97 -3.27
N HIS A 83 6.77 3.93 -3.76
CA HIS A 83 7.94 4.06 -4.64
C HIS A 83 7.63 3.43 -5.99
N LEU A 84 7.72 4.23 -7.05
CA LEU A 84 7.55 3.78 -8.43
C LEU A 84 8.92 3.79 -9.12
N ASN A 85 9.27 2.69 -9.78
CA ASN A 85 10.57 2.52 -10.41
C ASN A 85 10.41 1.83 -11.77
N LEU A 86 11.21 2.26 -12.74
CA LEU A 86 11.35 1.63 -14.04
C LEU A 86 12.77 1.07 -14.20
N TRP A 87 12.89 -0.22 -14.46
CA TRP A 87 14.18 -0.88 -14.69
C TRP A 87 14.12 -1.86 -15.86
N LEU A 88 15.26 -2.04 -16.51
CA LEU A 88 15.45 -3.10 -17.50
C LEU A 88 15.78 -4.42 -16.80
N VAL A 89 15.14 -5.51 -17.21
CA VAL A 89 15.49 -6.85 -16.73
C VAL A 89 16.92 -7.17 -17.20
N ASN A 90 17.84 -7.36 -16.24
CA ASN A 90 19.27 -7.57 -16.49
C ASN A 90 19.94 -6.49 -17.37
N GLY A 91 19.42 -5.26 -17.39
CA GLY A 91 19.94 -4.19 -18.24
C GLY A 91 19.69 -4.41 -19.75
N SER A 92 18.92 -5.44 -20.12
CA SER A 92 18.68 -5.77 -21.53
C SER A 92 17.60 -4.85 -22.12
N PRO A 93 17.80 -4.32 -23.34
CA PRO A 93 16.77 -3.51 -23.99
C PRO A 93 15.55 -4.35 -24.38
N PRO A 94 14.38 -3.72 -24.64
CA PRO A 94 13.19 -4.40 -25.14
C PRO A 94 13.46 -5.23 -26.42
N MET A 95 12.72 -6.33 -26.60
CA MET A 95 13.01 -7.38 -27.59
C MET A 95 13.02 -6.92 -29.05
N ASN A 96 12.30 -5.86 -29.41
CA ASN A 96 12.24 -5.33 -30.77
C ASN A 96 13.34 -4.29 -31.07
N GLY A 97 14.18 -3.95 -30.09
CA GLY A 97 15.23 -2.93 -30.21
C GLY A 97 14.69 -1.52 -30.48
N GLN A 98 13.38 -1.31 -30.33
CA GLN A 98 12.74 0.00 -30.48
C GLN A 98 12.64 0.69 -29.13
N GLU A 99 12.54 2.02 -29.19
CA GLU A 99 12.21 2.82 -28.02
C GLU A 99 10.83 2.41 -27.47
N GLN A 100 10.70 2.41 -26.15
CA GLN A 100 9.46 2.13 -25.44
C GLN A 100 9.25 3.24 -24.42
N SER A 101 8.02 3.75 -24.31
CA SER A 101 7.63 4.76 -23.35
C SER A 101 6.54 4.23 -22.43
N ILE A 102 6.62 4.57 -21.16
CA ILE A 102 5.55 4.38 -20.18
C ILE A 102 5.19 5.78 -19.67
N GLU A 103 3.90 6.10 -19.72
CA GLU A 103 3.36 7.34 -19.18
C GLU A 103 2.49 7.02 -17.96
N ILE A 104 2.70 7.75 -16.86
CA ILE A 104 1.83 7.70 -15.69
C ILE A 104 0.92 8.92 -15.79
N THR A 105 -0.33 8.69 -16.15
CA THR A 105 -1.31 9.77 -16.38
C THR A 105 -1.89 10.32 -15.09
N ALA A 106 -2.02 9.48 -14.05
CA ALA A 106 -2.51 9.86 -12.73
C ALA A 106 -1.90 8.99 -11.63
N PHE A 107 -1.89 9.53 -10.40
CA PHE A 107 -1.56 8.80 -9.19
C PHE A 107 -2.38 9.38 -8.04
N ASP A 108 -3.25 8.56 -7.46
CA ASP A 108 -4.06 8.91 -6.32
C ASP A 108 -3.61 8.09 -5.11
N PHE A 109 -3.38 8.78 -3.99
CA PHE A 109 -3.10 8.17 -2.70
C PHE A 109 -4.13 8.66 -1.69
N ILE A 110 -5.04 7.77 -1.34
CA ILE A 110 -6.13 8.03 -0.40
C ILE A 110 -5.80 7.22 0.87
N PRO A 111 -5.35 7.86 1.96
CA PRO A 111 -5.27 7.17 3.23
C PRO A 111 -6.69 6.79 3.64
N GLU A 112 -6.90 5.57 4.12
CA GLU A 112 -8.11 5.26 4.89
C GLU A 112 -8.26 6.35 5.95
N PRO A 113 -9.45 6.95 6.12
CA PRO A 113 -9.67 7.87 7.22
C PRO A 113 -9.28 7.11 8.48
N GLN A 114 -8.15 7.49 9.08
CA GLN A 114 -7.78 7.03 10.40
C GLN A 114 -9.03 7.28 11.23
N ALA A 115 -9.60 6.24 11.85
CA ALA A 115 -10.69 6.42 12.79
C ALA A 115 -10.33 7.64 13.65
N ASP A 116 -11.24 8.60 13.83
CA ASP A 116 -10.97 9.98 14.27
C ASP A 116 -10.32 10.12 15.68
N CYS A 117 -9.74 9.04 16.21
CA CYS A 117 -8.89 9.00 17.37
C CYS A 117 -7.43 9.25 17.00
N VAL A 118 -7.03 10.49 17.20
CA VAL A 118 -5.66 11.00 17.13
C VAL A 118 -4.64 10.17 17.93
N GLY A 119 -5.07 9.28 18.85
CA GLY A 119 -4.18 8.47 19.69
C GLY A 119 -4.11 6.97 19.37
N ASP A 120 -4.84 6.43 18.40
CA ASP A 120 -4.81 4.99 18.09
C ASP A 120 -3.64 4.69 17.15
N LEU A 121 -2.50 4.33 17.75
CA LEU A 121 -1.23 4.14 17.06
C LEU A 121 -1.06 2.71 16.53
N ASN A 122 -1.76 1.76 17.13
CA ASN A 122 -1.70 0.36 16.75
C ASN A 122 -2.82 -0.03 15.75
N GLY A 123 -3.86 0.80 15.63
CA GLY A 123 -4.98 0.66 14.69
C GLY A 123 -6.07 -0.30 15.13
N ASP A 124 -6.25 -0.54 16.44
CA ASP A 124 -7.23 -1.49 16.98
C ASP A 124 -8.59 -0.86 17.33
N GLY A 125 -8.76 0.44 17.09
CA GLY A 125 -9.98 1.20 17.36
C GLY A 125 -10.12 1.64 18.81
N VAL A 126 -9.08 1.52 19.64
CA VAL A 126 -9.06 1.96 21.05
C VAL A 126 -7.74 2.66 21.35
N VAL A 127 -7.79 3.86 21.92
CA VAL A 127 -6.60 4.52 22.49
C VAL A 127 -6.36 4.01 23.90
N ASP A 128 -5.36 3.17 24.09
CA ASP A 128 -5.03 2.59 25.39
C ASP A 128 -3.52 2.51 25.73
N GLY A 129 -3.17 1.66 26.70
CA GLY A 129 -1.80 1.49 27.15
C GLY A 129 -0.85 0.94 26.07
N ALA A 130 -1.37 0.23 25.07
CA ALA A 130 -0.59 -0.25 23.93
C ALA A 130 -0.12 0.93 23.07
N ASP A 131 -1.00 1.90 22.78
CA ASP A 131 -0.67 3.10 22.01
C ASP A 131 0.27 4.02 22.79
N LEU A 132 0.04 4.17 24.09
CA LEU A 132 0.97 4.89 24.96
C LEU A 132 2.37 4.26 24.93
N GLY A 133 2.45 2.93 24.91
CA GLY A 133 3.71 2.21 24.75
C GLY A 133 4.42 2.54 23.44
N LEU A 134 3.67 2.68 22.35
CA LEU A 134 4.20 3.07 21.03
C LEU A 134 4.67 4.54 21.01
N LEU A 135 3.89 5.46 21.58
CA LEU A 135 4.23 6.89 21.66
C LEU A 135 5.51 7.10 22.49
N ILE A 136 5.57 6.52 23.70
CA ILE A 136 6.75 6.61 24.56
C ILE A 136 7.97 5.91 23.92
N GLY A 137 7.75 4.84 23.17
CA GLY A 137 8.81 4.17 22.41
C GLY A 137 9.49 5.06 21.36
N GLY A 138 8.77 6.07 20.86
CA GLY A 138 9.26 7.06 19.89
C GLY A 138 9.67 8.42 20.47
N TRP A 139 9.70 8.58 21.80
CA TRP A 139 9.88 9.89 22.44
C TRP A 139 11.14 10.64 21.95
N GLY A 140 10.96 11.90 21.55
CA GLY A 140 12.01 12.77 21.02
C GLY A 140 12.47 12.44 19.59
N THR A 141 11.69 11.63 18.86
CA THR A 141 11.92 11.33 17.44
C THR A 141 10.75 11.83 16.58
N THR A 142 10.84 11.68 15.26
CA THR A 142 9.69 11.80 14.34
C THR A 142 9.05 10.44 14.14
N GLY A 143 7.73 10.39 13.88
CA GLY A 143 7.08 9.13 13.50
C GLY A 143 5.61 9.06 13.87
N LEU A 144 5.12 7.84 14.09
CA LEU A 144 3.69 7.58 14.32
C LEU A 144 3.12 8.26 15.56
N GLY A 145 3.94 8.56 16.57
CA GLY A 145 3.52 9.26 17.77
C GLY A 145 3.51 10.79 17.67
N ASP A 146 3.84 11.37 16.51
CA ASP A 146 3.81 12.83 16.26
C ASP A 146 2.38 13.18 15.83
N LEU A 147 1.55 13.45 16.83
CA LEU A 147 0.11 13.61 16.72
C LEU A 147 -0.29 15.05 16.39
N ASN A 148 0.57 16.02 16.69
CA ASN A 148 0.36 17.43 16.35
C ASN A 148 1.04 17.84 15.03
N GLY A 149 1.90 16.98 14.46
CA GLY A 149 2.60 17.19 13.20
C GLY A 149 3.75 18.19 13.27
N ASP A 150 4.35 18.39 14.44
CA ASP A 150 5.42 19.37 14.65
C ASP A 150 6.85 18.83 14.49
N GLU A 151 6.96 17.60 13.99
CA GLU A 151 8.20 16.85 13.76
C GLU A 151 8.90 16.39 15.07
N SER A 152 8.19 16.36 16.20
CA SER A 152 8.74 15.88 17.49
C SER A 152 7.70 15.15 18.32
N ILE A 153 7.98 13.91 18.72
CA ILE A 153 7.16 13.17 19.68
C ILE A 153 7.48 13.64 21.10
N ASP A 154 6.58 14.41 21.70
CA ASP A 154 6.77 14.93 23.06
C ASP A 154 5.48 15.04 23.90
N GLY A 155 5.51 15.91 24.91
CA GLY A 155 4.40 16.10 25.83
C GLY A 155 3.15 16.68 25.16
N ALA A 156 3.29 17.36 24.03
CA ALA A 156 2.16 17.85 23.25
C ALA A 156 1.37 16.67 22.65
N ASP A 157 2.06 15.68 22.08
CA ASP A 157 1.43 14.47 21.54
C ASP A 157 0.83 13.60 22.63
N LEU A 158 1.54 13.44 23.75
CA LEU A 158 0.98 12.75 24.90
C LEU A 158 -0.31 13.41 25.39
N GLY A 159 -0.38 14.75 25.36
CA GLY A 159 -1.58 15.49 25.69
C GLY A 159 -2.75 15.18 24.75
N LEU A 160 -2.48 15.08 23.43
CA LEU A 160 -3.47 14.70 22.43
C LEU A 160 -3.94 13.25 22.61
N MET A 161 -3.03 12.32 22.85
CA MET A 161 -3.34 10.91 23.09
C MET A 161 -4.22 10.73 24.34
N ILE A 162 -3.88 11.37 25.46
CA ILE A 162 -4.69 11.31 26.68
C ILE A 162 -6.08 11.92 26.45
N GLY A 163 -6.17 12.98 25.66
CA GLY A 163 -7.46 13.58 25.26
C GLY A 163 -8.34 12.64 24.44
N ALA A 164 -7.73 11.70 23.70
CA ALA A 164 -8.41 10.71 22.88
C ALA A 164 -8.60 9.34 23.58
N TRP A 165 -8.24 9.20 24.87
CA TRP A 165 -8.21 7.91 25.57
C TRP A 165 -9.56 7.19 25.56
N GLY A 166 -9.56 5.92 25.16
CA GLY A 166 -10.76 5.08 25.05
C GLY A 166 -11.10 4.70 23.61
N VAL A 167 -12.32 4.16 23.43
CA VAL A 167 -12.79 3.66 22.13
C VAL A 167 -12.96 4.80 21.14
N CYS A 168 -12.48 4.61 19.92
CA CYS A 168 -12.60 5.59 18.84
C CYS A 168 -14.09 5.77 18.43
N PRO A 169 -14.58 7.01 18.26
CA PRO A 169 -15.87 7.23 17.62
C PRO A 169 -15.78 6.77 16.16
N GLY A 170 -16.66 5.83 15.77
CA GLY A 170 -16.80 5.36 14.39
C GLY A 170 -17.77 6.18 13.56
#